data_AF-A0A924YLM1-F1
#
_entry.id   AF-A0A924YLM1-F1
#
_cell.length_a   1.000
_cell.length_b   1.000
_cell.length_c   1.000
_cell.angle_alpha   90.00
_cell.angle_beta   90.00
_cell.angle_gamma   90.00
#
_symmetry.space_group_name_H-M   'P 1'
#
loop_
_entity.id
_entity.type
_entity.pdbx_description
1 polymer ?
#
loop_
_entity_poly.entity_id
_entity_poly.type
_entity_poly.pdbx_seq_one_letter_code
_entity_poly.pdbx_strand_id
1 'polypeptide(L)'
;GELLDRGAQLCLLCQGVHDGICTGWLLTGQPIRVTPDWSEQTLHCVPDERQWTCLGSRHDRTDYYGHTPLATVLGDANADILFVLHPLDIAPMGPLNGDPHRLRPEKDYPVWRSRLPEGYVLLDEIRIEFPD
;
A
#
# COMPACT_ATOMS: atom_id res chain seq x y z
N GLY A 1 -14.46 -0.05 -13.27
CA GLY A 1 -14.41 -1.05 -12.18
C GLY A 1 -15.50 -0.75 -11.16
N GLU A 2 -15.87 -1.71 -10.34
CA GLU A 2 -16.91 -1.55 -9.31
C GLU A 2 -16.28 -1.85 -7.95
N LEU A 3 -15.87 -0.80 -7.24
CA LEU A 3 -15.22 -0.89 -5.93
C LEU A 3 -16.12 -0.22 -4.88
N LEU A 4 -16.46 -0.97 -3.84
CA LEU A 4 -16.96 -0.43 -2.58
C LEU A 4 -15.75 -0.21 -1.69
N ASP A 5 -15.22 1.02 -1.66
CA ASP A 5 -13.89 1.30 -1.10
C ASP A 5 -13.81 1.27 0.44
N ARG A 6 -14.94 1.43 1.14
CA ARG A 6 -14.98 1.51 2.62
C ARG A 6 -13.99 2.51 3.23
N GLY A 7 -13.72 3.61 2.54
CA GLY A 7 -12.78 4.65 2.95
C GLY A 7 -11.32 4.37 2.59
N ALA A 8 -11.01 3.21 2.02
CA ALA A 8 -9.70 2.94 1.46
C ALA A 8 -9.51 3.67 0.13
N GLN A 9 -8.25 3.87 -0.27
CA GLN A 9 -7.88 4.46 -1.55
C GLN A 9 -6.97 3.50 -2.29
N LEU A 10 -7.09 3.45 -3.63
CA LEU A 10 -6.17 2.69 -4.46
C LEU A 10 -4.89 3.51 -4.63
N CYS A 11 -3.78 3.04 -4.05
CA CYS A 11 -2.50 3.73 -4.03
C CYS A 11 -1.44 2.88 -4.72
N LEU A 12 -0.45 3.55 -5.31
CA LEU A 12 0.77 2.91 -5.79
C LEU A 12 1.70 2.60 -4.61
N LEU A 13 2.20 1.37 -4.56
CA LEU A 13 3.26 0.91 -3.67
C LEU A 13 4.52 0.64 -4.49
N CYS A 14 5.63 1.25 -4.10
CA CYS A 14 6.96 0.92 -4.60
C CYS A 14 7.80 0.33 -3.47
N GLN A 15 8.45 -0.81 -3.74
CA GLN A 15 9.33 -1.47 -2.79
C GLN A 15 10.68 -1.78 -3.41
N GLY A 16 11.70 -1.72 -2.58
CA GLY A 16 13.05 -2.17 -2.93
C GLY A 16 13.74 -2.80 -1.73
N VAL A 17 14.71 -3.66 -2.02
CA VAL A 17 15.65 -4.22 -1.06
C VAL A 17 17.01 -3.59 -1.31
N HIS A 18 17.49 -2.86 -0.31
CA HIS A 18 18.78 -2.18 -0.35
C HIS A 18 19.53 -2.50 0.94
N ASP A 19 20.77 -2.95 0.83
CA ASP A 19 21.60 -3.39 1.96
C ASP A 19 20.91 -4.43 2.86
N GLY A 20 20.12 -5.32 2.25
CA GLY A 20 19.37 -6.38 2.93
C GLY A 20 18.07 -5.93 3.60
N ILE A 21 17.71 -4.65 3.53
CA ILE A 21 16.48 -4.10 4.09
C ILE A 21 15.45 -3.87 3.00
N CYS A 22 14.28 -4.51 3.14
CA CYS A 22 13.10 -4.27 2.32
C CYS A 22 12.32 -3.05 2.85
N THR A 23 12.16 -2.03 2.01
CA THR A 23 11.37 -0.83 2.33
C THR A 23 10.25 -0.68 1.33
N GLY A 24 9.04 -0.38 1.82
CA GLY A 24 7.89 -0.06 0.98
C GLY A 24 7.37 1.36 1.23
N TRP A 25 7.16 2.09 0.15
CA TRP A 25 6.61 3.43 0.14
C TRP A 25 5.29 3.48 -0.64
N LEU A 26 4.24 3.99 -0.01
CA LEU A 26 2.93 4.19 -0.62
C LEU A 26 2.76 5.63 -1.08
N LEU A 27 2.39 5.88 -2.34
CA LEU A 27 2.08 7.21 -2.86
C LEU A 27 0.67 7.65 -2.41
N THR A 28 0.54 7.99 -1.13
CA THR A 28 -0.74 8.37 -0.51
C THR A 28 -1.21 9.78 -0.88
N GLY A 29 -0.33 10.63 -1.41
CA GLY A 29 -0.67 11.98 -1.87
C GLY A 29 -1.39 12.03 -3.21
N GLN A 30 -1.36 10.94 -3.99
CA GLN A 30 -1.97 10.83 -5.32
C GLN A 30 -2.77 9.52 -5.45
N PRO A 31 -3.86 9.34 -4.68
CA PRO A 31 -4.69 8.15 -4.81
C PRO A 31 -5.34 8.07 -6.18
N ILE A 32 -5.39 6.87 -6.75
CA ILE A 32 -6.06 6.59 -8.02
C ILE A 32 -7.56 6.49 -7.77
N ARG A 33 -8.34 7.26 -8.54
CA ARG A 33 -9.79 7.19 -8.46
C ARG A 33 -10.31 6.03 -9.29
N VAL A 34 -10.96 5.05 -8.66
CA VAL A 34 -11.66 3.98 -9.39
C VAL A 34 -12.98 4.53 -9.92
N THR A 35 -13.17 4.45 -11.24
CA THR A 35 -14.39 4.90 -11.92
C THR A 35 -15.17 3.71 -12.52
N PRO A 36 -16.49 3.82 -12.70
CA PRO A 36 -17.28 2.80 -13.41
C PRO A 36 -16.77 2.61 -14.84
N ASP A 37 -16.56 3.73 -15.56
CA ASP A 37 -16.02 3.78 -16.91
C ASP A 37 -14.49 3.78 -16.93
N TRP A 38 -13.90 3.53 -18.11
CA TRP A 38 -12.47 3.66 -18.33
C TRP A 38 -12.01 5.10 -18.15
N SER A 39 -10.91 5.28 -17.44
CA SER A 39 -10.25 6.57 -17.28
C SER A 39 -8.73 6.40 -17.33
N GLU A 40 -8.07 7.38 -17.92
CA GLU A 40 -6.61 7.50 -17.85
C GLU A 40 -6.24 8.43 -16.69
N GLN A 41 -5.27 8.01 -15.88
CA GLN A 41 -4.76 8.78 -14.75
C GLN A 41 -3.24 8.65 -14.71
N THR A 42 -2.56 9.76 -14.43
CA THR A 42 -1.10 9.83 -14.33
C THR A 42 -0.70 10.07 -12.89
N LEU A 43 0.29 9.32 -12.42
CA LEU A 43 0.92 9.51 -11.12
C LEU A 43 2.34 10.06 -11.32
N HIS A 44 2.71 11.07 -10.53
CA HIS A 44 4.05 11.63 -10.55
C HIS A 44 4.85 11.11 -9.35
N CYS A 45 5.74 10.16 -9.60
CA CYS A 45 6.57 9.52 -8.56
C CYS A 45 7.79 10.38 -8.20
N VAL A 46 7.57 11.59 -7.68
CA VAL A 46 8.66 12.46 -7.21
C VAL A 46 9.12 12.06 -5.80
N PRO A 47 10.41 12.21 -5.46
CA PRO A 47 10.94 11.89 -4.14
C PRO A 47 10.60 12.97 -3.08
N ASP A 48 9.33 13.37 -2.99
CA ASP A 48 8.79 14.27 -1.96
C ASP A 48 8.03 13.46 -0.92
N GLU A 49 8.67 13.14 0.20
CA GLU A 49 8.11 12.30 1.27
C GLU A 49 6.77 12.82 1.84
N ARG A 50 6.39 14.08 1.60
CA ARG A 50 5.04 14.58 1.99
C ARG A 50 3.91 13.91 1.23
N GLN A 51 4.20 13.36 0.06
CA GLN A 51 3.24 12.65 -0.78
C GLN A 51 3.28 11.13 -0.54
N TRP A 52 4.22 10.64 0.28
CA TRP A 52 4.43 9.23 0.48
C TRP A 52 4.31 8.82 1.94
N THR A 53 3.83 7.62 2.17
CA THR A 53 3.79 6.99 3.49
C THR A 53 4.71 5.77 3.48
N CYS A 54 5.76 5.78 4.30
CA CYS A 54 6.60 4.60 4.50
C CYS A 54 5.83 3.57 5.32
N LEU A 55 5.78 2.31 4.85
CA LEU A 55 5.16 1.20 5.59
C LEU A 55 5.92 0.84 6.88
N GLY A 56 7.22 1.15 6.90
CA GLY A 56 8.11 0.84 8.01
C GLY A 56 8.24 -0.67 8.22
N SER A 57 8.46 -1.06 9.47
CA SER A 57 8.69 -2.45 9.84
C SER A 57 7.51 -3.03 10.62
N ARG A 58 7.20 -4.30 10.36
CA ARG A 58 6.44 -5.08 11.34
C ARG A 58 7.32 -5.34 12.56
N HIS A 59 6.76 -5.22 13.76
CA HIS A 59 7.49 -5.29 15.04
C HIS A 59 8.32 -6.56 15.26
N ASP A 60 8.00 -7.68 14.60
CA ASP A 60 8.70 -8.97 14.69
C ASP A 60 9.51 -9.32 13.43
N ARG A 61 9.67 -8.36 12.51
CA ARG A 61 10.42 -8.51 11.25
C ARG A 61 11.30 -7.28 10.95
N THR A 62 11.79 -6.63 12.00
CA THR A 62 12.67 -5.45 11.91
C THR A 62 14.07 -5.77 11.40
N ASP A 63 14.41 -7.05 11.33
CA ASP A 63 15.62 -7.59 10.70
C ASP A 63 15.57 -7.57 9.17
N TYR A 64 14.36 -7.49 8.59
CA TYR A 64 14.13 -7.57 7.15
C TYR A 64 13.39 -6.37 6.58
N TYR A 65 12.40 -5.84 7.30
CA TYR A 65 11.67 -4.64 6.90
C TYR A 65 12.19 -3.41 7.64
N GLY A 66 12.23 -2.27 6.97
CA GLY A 66 12.80 -1.06 7.54
C GLY A 66 12.49 0.19 6.75
N HIS A 67 13.42 1.14 6.85
CA HIS A 67 13.36 2.42 6.18
C HIS A 67 14.66 2.65 5.41
N THR A 68 14.54 2.68 4.09
CA THR A 68 15.52 3.20 3.14
C THR A 68 14.95 4.50 2.55
N PRO A 69 15.77 5.56 2.34
CA PRO A 69 15.28 6.82 1.78
C PRO A 69 14.42 6.64 0.53
N LEU A 70 13.33 7.40 0.42
CA LEU A 70 12.39 7.30 -0.70
C LEU A 70 13.09 7.40 -2.05
N ALA A 71 14.02 8.34 -2.21
CA ALA A 71 14.78 8.54 -3.45
C ALA A 71 15.57 7.28 -3.86
N THR A 72 16.11 6.54 -2.91
CA THR A 72 16.81 5.27 -3.17
C THR A 72 15.82 4.21 -3.67
N VAL A 73 14.65 4.10 -3.03
CA VAL A 73 13.63 3.12 -3.43
C VAL A 73 13.03 3.45 -4.80
N LEU A 74 12.77 4.72 -5.10
CA LEU A 74 12.28 5.13 -6.42
C LEU A 74 13.33 5.00 -7.53
N GLY A 75 14.61 5.16 -7.18
CA GLY A 75 15.72 4.96 -8.11
C GLY A 75 15.96 3.49 -8.47
N ASP A 76 15.59 2.55 -7.58
CA ASP A 76 15.74 1.11 -7.78
C ASP A 76 14.65 0.31 -7.03
N ALA A 77 13.44 0.31 -7.59
CA ALA A 77 12.29 -0.45 -7.07
C ALA A 77 12.40 -1.94 -7.46
N ASN A 78 13.43 -2.60 -6.93
CA ASN A 78 13.84 -3.95 -7.32
C ASN A 78 13.08 -5.10 -6.64
N ALA A 79 12.05 -4.79 -5.85
CA ALA A 79 11.24 -5.81 -5.17
C ALA A 79 9.83 -5.89 -5.76
N ASP A 80 9.00 -4.89 -5.49
CA ASP A 80 7.59 -4.91 -5.86
C ASP A 80 7.11 -3.52 -6.32
N ILE A 81 6.29 -3.51 -7.37
CA ILE A 81 5.48 -2.37 -7.79
C ILE A 81 4.02 -2.85 -7.83
N LEU A 82 3.19 -2.37 -6.89
CA LEU A 82 1.84 -2.87 -6.68
C LEU A 82 0.83 -1.74 -6.58
N PHE A 83 -0.43 -2.03 -6.92
CA PHE A 83 -1.55 -1.21 -6.47
C PHE A 83 -2.17 -1.85 -5.23
N VAL A 84 -2.34 -1.07 -4.17
CA VAL A 84 -2.88 -1.55 -2.90
C VAL A 84 -3.98 -0.62 -2.38
N LEU A 85 -4.90 -1.16 -1.59
CA LEU A 85 -5.94 -0.38 -0.93
C LEU A 85 -5.47 0.05 0.46
N HIS A 86 -5.43 1.36 0.70
CA HIS A 86 -4.96 1.95 1.96
C HIS A 86 -5.73 3.25 2.32
N PRO A 87 -6.01 3.52 3.61
CA PRO A 87 -5.84 2.61 4.75
C PRO A 87 -6.99 1.59 4.79
N LEU A 88 -6.79 0.46 5.46
CA LEU A 88 -7.86 -0.51 5.72
C LEU A 88 -8.42 -0.32 7.13
N ASP A 89 -9.74 -0.37 7.26
CA ASP A 89 -10.43 -0.34 8.55
C ASP A 89 -10.51 -1.74 9.16
N ILE A 90 -9.38 -2.18 9.73
CA ILE A 90 -9.23 -3.50 10.33
C ILE A 90 -9.90 -3.54 11.71
N ALA A 91 -11.11 -4.07 11.79
CA ALA A 91 -11.87 -4.17 13.04
C ALA A 91 -12.03 -5.63 13.52
N PRO A 92 -11.58 -5.98 14.74
CA PRO A 92 -11.80 -7.32 15.31
C PRO A 92 -13.28 -7.67 15.50
N MET A 93 -13.64 -8.95 15.34
CA MET A 93 -14.98 -9.46 15.66
C MET A 93 -15.17 -9.78 17.15
N GLY A 94 -14.80 -8.84 18.02
CA GLY A 94 -14.95 -8.95 19.47
C GLY A 94 -13.70 -8.51 20.26
N PRO A 95 -13.73 -8.67 21.59
CA PRO A 95 -12.59 -8.35 22.44
C PRO A 95 -11.35 -9.18 22.07
N LEU A 96 -10.17 -8.54 22.11
CA LEU A 96 -8.89 -9.21 21.89
C LEU A 96 -8.17 -9.46 23.20
N ASN A 97 -7.52 -10.62 23.30
CA ASN A 97 -6.54 -10.89 24.34
C ASN A 97 -5.14 -10.53 23.82
N GLY A 98 -4.82 -9.25 23.80
CA GLY A 98 -3.51 -8.74 23.36
C GLY A 98 -3.60 -7.43 22.59
N ASP A 99 -2.45 -7.00 22.08
CA ASP A 99 -2.31 -5.77 21.31
C ASP A 99 -2.63 -6.02 19.82
N PRO A 100 -3.67 -5.36 19.24
CA PRO A 100 -4.02 -5.50 17.83
C PRO A 100 -2.88 -5.08 16.88
N HIS A 101 -1.95 -4.21 17.30
CA HIS A 101 -0.80 -3.83 16.48
C HIS A 101 0.31 -4.91 16.45
N ARG A 102 0.19 -5.93 17.31
CA ARG A 102 1.11 -7.08 17.34
C ARG A 102 0.49 -8.35 16.75
N LEU A 103 -0.80 -8.56 17.01
CA LEU A 103 -1.54 -9.69 16.47
C LEU A 103 -1.76 -9.53 14.96
N ARG A 104 -1.89 -10.65 14.24
CA ARG A 104 -2.19 -10.64 12.80
C ARG A 104 -3.69 -10.84 12.57
N PRO A 105 -4.36 -9.89 11.90
CA PRO A 105 -5.72 -10.07 11.42
C PRO A 105 -5.86 -11.35 10.59
N GLU A 106 -7.01 -12.02 10.67
CA GLU A 106 -7.36 -13.24 9.93
C GLU A 106 -6.50 -14.49 10.24
N LYS A 107 -5.45 -14.35 11.05
CA LYS A 107 -4.65 -15.47 11.53
C LYS A 107 -4.76 -15.66 13.04
N ASP A 108 -4.56 -14.58 13.79
CA ASP A 108 -4.59 -14.62 15.25
C ASP A 108 -5.98 -14.19 15.79
N TYR A 109 -6.79 -13.49 14.99
CA TYR A 109 -8.19 -13.15 15.30
C TYR A 109 -9.04 -12.87 14.04
N PRO A 110 -10.37 -13.14 14.08
CA PRO A 110 -11.29 -12.81 12.97
C PRO A 110 -11.59 -11.31 12.90
N VAL A 111 -11.83 -10.79 11.70
CA VAL A 111 -12.18 -9.36 11.46
C VAL A 111 -13.50 -9.20 10.73
N TRP A 112 -14.15 -8.05 10.95
CA TRP A 112 -15.38 -7.68 10.25
C TRP A 112 -15.09 -7.35 8.78
N ARG A 113 -15.08 -8.37 7.92
CA ARG A 113 -14.79 -8.22 6.48
C ARG A 113 -15.70 -7.23 5.76
N SER A 114 -16.93 -7.04 6.22
CA SER A 114 -17.86 -6.04 5.67
C SER A 114 -17.41 -4.58 5.85
N ARG A 115 -16.38 -4.34 6.66
CA ARG A 115 -15.70 -3.03 6.80
C ARG A 115 -14.51 -2.87 5.85
N LEU A 116 -14.11 -3.94 5.16
CA LEU A 116 -13.02 -3.91 4.20
C LEU A 116 -13.57 -3.68 2.78
N PRO A 117 -12.71 -3.20 1.87
CA PRO A 117 -13.13 -2.96 0.50
C PRO A 117 -13.62 -4.25 -0.20
N GLU A 118 -14.60 -4.11 -1.07
CA GLU A 118 -15.21 -5.21 -1.84
C GLU A 118 -15.35 -4.83 -3.32
N GLY A 119 -15.35 -5.82 -4.21
CA GLY A 119 -15.54 -5.63 -5.65
C GLY A 119 -14.25 -5.84 -6.45
N TYR A 120 -14.09 -5.09 -7.55
CA TYR A 120 -12.98 -5.26 -8.49
C TYR A 120 -12.54 -3.96 -9.16
N VAL A 121 -11.26 -3.91 -9.52
CA VAL A 121 -10.66 -2.87 -10.37
C VAL A 121 -10.20 -3.54 -11.65
N LEU A 122 -10.50 -2.91 -12.79
CA LEU A 122 -10.00 -3.33 -14.10
C LEU A 122 -8.95 -2.32 -14.54
N LEU A 123 -7.85 -2.82 -15.07
CA LEU A 123 -6.75 -2.05 -15.63
C LEU A 123 -6.56 -2.51 -17.07
N ASP A 124 -6.35 -1.57 -17.98
CA ASP A 124 -6.13 -1.86 -19.40
C ASP A 124 -4.62 -1.78 -19.71
N GLU A 125 -4.07 -0.57 -19.73
CA GLU A 125 -2.64 -0.32 -19.91
C GLU A 125 -2.02 0.29 -18.64
N ILE A 126 -0.78 -0.11 -18.35
CA ILE A 126 0.10 0.58 -17.40
C ILE A 126 1.36 0.97 -18.17
N ARG A 127 1.67 2.26 -18.18
CA ARG A 127 2.91 2.80 -18.73
C ARG A 127 3.72 3.46 -17.63
N ILE A 128 5.02 3.20 -17.63
CA ILE A 128 5.98 3.84 -16.73
C ILE A 128 6.96 4.62 -17.60
N GLU A 129 7.05 5.92 -17.35
CA GLU A 129 7.95 6.83 -18.06
C GLU A 129 9.02 7.30 -17.07
N PHE A 130 10.28 7.09 -17.42
CA PHE A 130 11.42 7.57 -16.64
C PHE A 130 11.88 8.93 -17.17
N PRO A 131 12.31 9.86 -16.30
CA PRO A 131 12.95 11.09 -16.75
C PRO A 131 14.26 10.78 -17.48
N ASP A 132 14.61 11.64 -18.46
CA ASP A 132 15.87 11.59 -19.21
C ASP A 132 17.11 11.78 -18.32
#